data_AF-A0AAV5MN53-F1
#
_entry.id   AF-A0AAV5MN53-F1
#
_cell.length_a   1.000
_cell.length_b   1.000
_cell.length_c   1.000
_cell.angle_alpha   90.00
_cell.angle_beta   90.00
_cell.angle_gamma   90.00
#
_symmetry.space_group_name_H-M   'P 1'
#
loop_
_entity.id
_entity.type
_entity.pdbx_description
1 polymer ?
#
loop_
_entity_poly.entity_id
_entity_poly.type
_entity_poly.pdbx_seq_one_letter_code
_entity_poly.pdbx_strand_id
1 'polypeptide(L)'
;MEIELSLLYEVLHTKLPVVGCMMGYIFRFITMCCILVALLSFSLFKKYYLLKQLDMWLTYGLLIWAFVLDIISIVLLLSSDWILAAHIQNTKSRFFKKRRWSRAVSQLNFITYYVSDYPSLLKEVADFLRIRGLLEDIKGIRCLSSKDFKEDDPEWRFIFEEVKELNEFLNSKMTAPSQTVLDTKQVWLYGRERVLQGFTISNELINIVEELDYTKSVLTWHIATELCFEGVDQTFTSGNGSISHRKFCKLLSDYMFYLLVMQPASMAAVSVSWKKVFEETLAETALYVRRSSISNDEDAHEKIRQLIPNFRNPERDISRSVLFAASELAKQLTSNSTPWEQMSKVWVHLMCFAAMNCRPHVHAQQPSKGGELLTFVWLLMNHLGLGTHFSSRY
;
A
#
# COMPACT_ATOMS: atom_id res chain seq x y z
N MET A 1 12.50 15.31 1.01
CA MET A 1 12.16 13.97 0.47
C MET A 1 11.40 14.04 -0.85
N GLU A 2 10.37 14.89 -1.01
CA GLU A 2 9.64 15.02 -2.31
C GLU A 2 10.58 15.25 -3.53
N ILE A 3 11.61 16.10 -3.38
CA ILE A 3 12.58 16.41 -4.46
C ILE A 3 13.45 15.20 -4.82
N GLU A 4 13.97 14.48 -3.83
CA GLU A 4 14.80 13.28 -4.07
C GLU A 4 14.00 12.17 -4.73
N LEU A 5 12.74 12.01 -4.33
CA LEU A 5 11.82 11.07 -4.93
C LEU A 5 11.54 11.42 -6.40
N SER A 6 11.46 12.72 -6.71
CA SER A 6 11.32 13.23 -8.07
C SER A 6 12.54 12.91 -8.94
N LEU A 7 13.75 13.03 -8.37
CA LEU A 7 15.01 12.72 -9.04
C LEU A 7 15.20 11.22 -9.23
N LEU A 8 14.87 10.41 -8.22
CA LEU A 8 14.92 8.95 -8.28
C LEU A 8 14.03 8.41 -9.41
N TYR A 9 12.80 8.92 -9.50
CA TYR A 9 11.85 8.54 -10.55
C TYR A 9 12.39 8.88 -11.95
N GLU A 10 12.93 10.07 -12.13
CA GLU A 10 13.51 10.50 -13.40
C GLU A 10 14.68 9.62 -13.81
N VAL A 11 15.59 9.31 -12.89
CA VAL A 11 16.75 8.46 -13.16
C VAL A 11 16.34 7.01 -13.51
N LEU A 12 15.36 6.43 -12.79
CA LEU A 12 15.03 5.00 -12.90
C LEU A 12 13.97 4.67 -13.96
N HIS A 13 12.95 5.52 -14.13
CA HIS A 13 11.76 5.18 -14.91
C HIS A 13 11.58 5.99 -16.17
N THR A 14 12.05 7.22 -16.19
CA THR A 14 12.13 7.93 -17.45
C THR A 14 13.41 7.45 -18.13
N LYS A 15 13.28 6.69 -19.23
CA LYS A 15 14.40 6.41 -20.14
C LYS A 15 14.86 7.70 -20.84
N LEU A 16 15.05 8.80 -20.12
CA LEU A 16 15.26 10.13 -20.67
C LEU A 16 16.62 10.31 -21.37
N PRO A 17 17.73 9.59 -21.06
CA PRO A 17 18.91 9.67 -21.90
C PRO A 17 18.72 8.99 -23.28
N VAL A 18 17.81 8.02 -23.37
CA VAL A 18 17.66 7.14 -24.56
C VAL A 18 16.45 7.53 -25.42
N VAL A 19 15.35 7.97 -24.80
CA VAL A 19 14.11 8.39 -25.47
C VAL A 19 14.03 9.91 -25.63
N GLY A 20 14.79 10.68 -24.84
CA GLY A 20 15.00 12.12 -25.01
C GLY A 20 16.15 12.46 -25.97
N CYS A 21 16.87 11.47 -26.50
CA CYS A 21 17.82 11.71 -27.58
C CYS A 21 17.06 12.12 -28.85
N MET A 22 17.50 13.18 -29.53
CA MET A 22 17.03 13.60 -30.87
C MET A 22 16.78 12.41 -31.83
N MET A 23 17.61 11.36 -31.73
CA MET A 23 17.48 10.13 -32.52
C MET A 23 16.16 9.38 -32.30
N GLY A 24 15.64 9.28 -31.07
CA GLY A 24 14.36 8.62 -30.80
C GLY A 24 13.18 9.33 -31.44
N TYR A 25 13.22 10.66 -31.48
CA TYR A 25 12.23 11.49 -32.19
C TYR A 25 12.29 11.29 -33.70
N ILE A 26 13.51 11.25 -34.26
CA ILE A 26 13.73 11.01 -35.68
C ILE A 26 13.20 9.63 -36.08
N PHE A 27 13.50 8.57 -35.31
CA PHE A 27 13.01 7.23 -35.61
C PHE A 27 11.48 7.13 -35.54
N ARG A 28 10.81 7.73 -34.54
CA ARG A 28 9.34 7.73 -34.47
C ARG A 28 8.67 8.56 -35.56
N PHE A 29 9.30 9.65 -36.00
CA PHE A 29 8.83 10.41 -37.14
C PHE A 29 8.97 9.60 -38.44
N ILE A 30 10.10 8.91 -38.61
CA ILE A 30 10.32 8.01 -39.76
C ILE A 30 9.28 6.89 -39.77
N THR A 31 8.97 6.25 -38.63
CA THR A 31 7.94 5.19 -38.58
C THR A 31 6.57 5.73 -38.95
N MET A 32 6.20 6.91 -38.46
CA MET A 32 4.95 7.58 -38.84
C MET A 32 4.88 7.87 -40.35
N CYS A 33 5.95 8.39 -40.94
CA CYS A 33 6.04 8.61 -42.37
C CYS A 33 5.93 7.30 -43.16
N CYS A 34 6.60 6.24 -42.71
CA CYS A 34 6.51 4.92 -43.33
C CYS A 34 5.09 4.34 -43.29
N ILE A 35 4.37 4.47 -42.16
CA ILE A 35 2.98 4.02 -42.03
C ILE A 35 2.05 4.83 -42.94
N LEU A 36 2.26 6.15 -43.03
CA LEU A 36 1.47 7.02 -43.91
C LEU A 36 1.72 6.67 -45.40
N VAL A 37 2.98 6.44 -45.78
CA VAL A 37 3.36 6.02 -47.13
C VAL A 37 2.77 4.64 -47.45
N ALA A 38 2.78 3.70 -46.50
CA ALA A 38 2.17 2.38 -46.67
C ALA A 38 0.64 2.48 -46.85
N LEU A 39 -0.04 3.31 -46.05
CA LEU A 39 -1.48 3.59 -46.20
C LEU A 39 -1.80 4.20 -47.56
N LEU A 40 -1.04 5.21 -48.00
CA LEU A 40 -1.23 5.85 -49.29
C LEU A 40 -0.95 4.89 -50.45
N SER A 41 0.13 4.12 -50.39
CA SER A 41 0.48 3.12 -51.41
C SER A 41 -0.61 2.06 -51.53
N PHE A 42 -1.11 1.54 -50.40
CA PHE A 42 -2.20 0.56 -50.40
C PHE A 42 -3.51 1.15 -50.94
N SER A 43 -3.78 2.43 -50.67
CA SER A 43 -4.96 3.12 -51.22
C SER A 43 -4.91 3.30 -52.75
N LEU A 44 -3.71 3.51 -53.32
CA LEU A 44 -3.49 3.69 -54.75
C LEU A 44 -3.47 2.36 -55.52
N PHE A 45 -2.94 1.29 -54.91
CA PHE A 45 -2.93 -0.07 -55.48
C PHE A 45 -4.29 -0.80 -55.43
N LYS A 46 -5.33 -0.16 -54.88
CA LYS A 46 -6.72 -0.65 -54.81
C LYS A 46 -7.29 -1.13 -56.16
N LYS A 47 -6.69 -0.74 -57.28
CA LYS A 47 -7.17 -1.06 -58.63
C LYS A 47 -6.86 -2.49 -59.13
N TYR A 48 -6.04 -3.29 -58.43
CA TYR A 48 -5.51 -4.56 -58.98
C TYR A 48 -5.85 -5.87 -58.25
N TYR A 49 -6.63 -5.86 -57.16
CA TYR A 49 -6.91 -7.09 -56.39
C TYR A 49 -8.40 -7.27 -56.07
N LEU A 50 -9.10 -8.02 -56.93
CA LEU A 50 -10.53 -8.32 -56.79
C LEU A 50 -10.83 -9.57 -55.93
N LEU A 51 -9.82 -10.28 -55.39
CA LEU A 51 -10.02 -11.63 -54.84
C LEU A 51 -9.82 -11.81 -53.32
N LYS A 52 -9.71 -10.76 -52.49
CA LYS A 52 -9.55 -10.96 -51.03
C LYS A 52 -9.99 -9.75 -50.19
N GLN A 53 -11.31 -9.57 -50.06
CA GLN A 53 -11.90 -8.50 -49.24
C GLN A 53 -11.52 -8.59 -47.74
N LEU A 54 -11.31 -9.81 -47.22
CA LEU A 54 -10.89 -10.03 -45.82
C LEU A 54 -9.46 -9.55 -45.57
N ASP A 55 -8.51 -9.90 -46.43
CA ASP A 55 -7.12 -9.44 -46.31
C ASP A 55 -7.05 -7.92 -46.40
N MET A 56 -7.87 -7.30 -47.26
CA MET A 56 -7.97 -5.84 -47.36
C MET A 56 -8.43 -5.22 -46.03
N TRP A 57 -9.51 -5.73 -45.43
CA TRP A 57 -10.02 -5.21 -44.16
C TRP A 57 -9.02 -5.39 -43.02
N LEU A 58 -8.33 -6.52 -42.98
CA LEU A 58 -7.30 -6.83 -41.98
C LEU A 58 -6.08 -5.90 -42.10
N THR A 59 -5.60 -5.63 -43.31
CA THR A 59 -4.49 -4.69 -43.54
C THR A 59 -4.86 -3.26 -43.15
N TYR A 60 -6.07 -2.78 -43.50
CA TYR A 60 -6.53 -1.47 -43.06
C TYR A 60 -6.68 -1.39 -41.54
N GLY A 61 -7.24 -2.42 -40.90
CA GLY A 61 -7.37 -2.49 -39.45
C GLY A 61 -6.02 -2.40 -38.73
N LEU A 62 -5.01 -3.17 -39.19
CA LEU A 62 -3.66 -3.15 -38.63
C LEU A 62 -2.96 -1.80 -38.79
N LEU A 63 -3.06 -1.17 -39.97
CA LEU A 63 -2.42 0.12 -40.23
C LEU A 63 -3.08 1.25 -39.43
N ILE A 64 -4.40 1.26 -39.32
CA ILE A 64 -5.14 2.22 -38.48
C ILE A 64 -4.76 2.04 -37.01
N TRP A 65 -4.72 0.80 -36.52
CA TRP A 65 -4.33 0.51 -35.14
C TRP A 65 -2.89 0.92 -34.84
N ALA A 66 -1.95 0.65 -35.76
CA ALA A 66 -0.56 1.08 -35.64
C ALA A 66 -0.43 2.61 -35.58
N PHE A 67 -1.15 3.33 -36.43
CA PHE A 67 -1.19 4.79 -36.41
C PHE A 67 -1.76 5.35 -35.10
N VAL A 68 -2.83 4.74 -34.57
CA VAL A 68 -3.42 5.12 -33.28
C VAL A 68 -2.44 4.88 -32.12
N LEU A 69 -1.75 3.73 -32.09
CA LEU A 69 -0.75 3.44 -31.06
C LEU A 69 0.44 4.40 -31.10
N ASP A 70 0.90 4.78 -32.30
CA ASP A 70 1.98 5.76 -32.45
C ASP A 70 1.52 7.17 -32.04
N ILE A 71 0.26 7.55 -32.31
CA ILE A 71 -0.32 8.82 -31.80
C ILE A 71 -0.38 8.79 -30.28
N ILE A 72 -0.90 7.72 -29.66
CA ILE A 72 -0.96 7.58 -28.20
C ILE A 72 0.45 7.68 -27.62
N SER A 73 1.44 7.04 -28.24
CA SER A 73 2.84 7.10 -27.82
C SER A 73 3.41 8.52 -27.89
N ILE A 74 3.06 9.31 -28.90
CA ILE A 74 3.45 10.73 -29.03
C ILE A 74 2.73 11.59 -28.00
N VAL A 75 1.42 11.40 -27.78
CA VAL A 75 0.63 12.12 -26.77
C VAL A 75 1.16 11.86 -25.36
N LEU A 76 1.45 10.59 -25.03
CA LEU A 76 2.08 10.22 -23.76
C LEU A 76 3.47 10.87 -23.62
N LEU A 77 4.23 11.00 -24.70
CA LEU A 77 5.55 11.62 -24.67
C LEU A 77 5.49 13.16 -24.51
N LEU A 78 4.56 13.81 -25.21
CA LEU A 78 4.25 15.24 -25.06
C LEU A 78 3.71 15.57 -23.66
N SER A 79 3.04 14.59 -23.03
CA SER A 79 2.59 14.67 -21.64
C SER A 79 3.70 14.44 -20.61
N SER A 80 4.92 14.06 -21.06
CA SER A 80 6.09 13.96 -20.18
C SER A 80 6.78 15.31 -20.01
N ASP A 81 7.11 15.64 -18.77
CA ASP A 81 7.36 16.97 -18.22
C ASP A 81 8.47 17.83 -18.89
N TRP A 82 9.25 17.33 -19.86
CA TRP A 82 10.44 18.03 -20.40
C TRP A 82 10.11 19.17 -21.39
N ILE A 83 9.16 18.96 -22.32
CA ILE A 83 8.84 19.98 -23.36
C ILE A 83 8.07 21.15 -22.74
N LEU A 84 7.25 20.88 -21.72
CA LEU A 84 6.58 21.92 -20.94
C LEU A 84 7.56 22.71 -20.07
N ALA A 85 8.59 22.06 -19.51
CA ALA A 85 9.63 22.75 -18.72
C ALA A 85 10.53 23.66 -19.57
N ALA A 86 10.85 23.27 -20.81
CA ALA A 86 11.68 24.08 -21.71
C ALA A 86 10.94 25.27 -22.35
N HIS A 87 9.62 25.20 -22.53
CA HIS A 87 8.83 26.28 -23.14
C HIS A 87 8.18 27.24 -22.13
N ILE A 88 8.13 26.88 -20.85
CA ILE A 88 7.50 27.68 -19.78
C ILE A 88 8.58 28.25 -18.85
N GLN A 89 9.46 29.09 -19.40
CA GLN A 89 10.24 30.03 -18.58
C GLN A 89 9.56 31.39 -18.42
N ASN A 90 8.44 31.66 -19.10
CA ASN A 90 7.89 33.03 -19.14
C ASN A 90 6.37 33.19 -19.02
N THR A 91 5.62 32.19 -18.58
CA THR A 91 4.22 32.41 -18.20
C THR A 91 3.86 31.65 -16.94
N LYS A 92 3.36 32.40 -15.95
CA LYS A 92 2.79 31.89 -14.69
C LYS A 92 1.55 31.04 -14.99
N SER A 93 1.73 29.81 -15.49
CA SER A 93 0.61 28.90 -15.69
C SER A 93 0.33 28.17 -14.36
N ARG A 94 -0.82 28.53 -13.77
CA ARG A 94 -1.42 27.89 -12.59
C ARG A 94 -1.92 26.48 -12.86
N PHE A 95 -1.66 25.88 -14.03
CA PHE A 95 -2.46 24.76 -14.52
C PHE A 95 -1.88 23.36 -14.30
N PHE A 96 -0.58 23.16 -14.09
CA PHE A 96 -0.07 21.84 -13.70
C PHE A 96 1.19 21.93 -12.82
N LYS A 97 0.99 22.31 -11.56
CA LYS A 97 1.79 21.69 -10.48
C LYS A 97 1.23 20.29 -10.27
N LYS A 98 1.52 19.32 -11.15
CA LYS A 98 1.28 17.91 -10.82
C LYS A 98 2.20 17.57 -9.67
N ARG A 99 1.68 17.66 -8.45
CA ARG A 99 2.37 17.16 -7.27
C ARG A 99 2.54 15.65 -7.49
N ARG A 100 3.78 15.18 -7.57
CA ARG A 100 4.10 13.77 -7.84
C ARG A 100 3.70 12.85 -6.68
N TRP A 101 3.54 13.42 -5.49
CA TRP A 101 2.81 12.80 -4.39
C TRP A 101 1.43 13.41 -4.24
N SER A 102 0.42 12.55 -4.12
CA SER A 102 -0.99 12.91 -3.90
C SER A 102 -1.20 13.67 -2.59
N ARG A 103 -0.25 13.59 -1.65
CA ARG A 103 -0.41 14.04 -0.25
C ARG A 103 -1.66 13.43 0.38
N ALA A 104 -1.98 12.22 -0.02
CA ALA A 104 -3.11 11.47 0.50
C ALA A 104 -2.66 10.04 0.77
N VAL A 105 -3.23 9.47 1.84
CA VAL A 105 -2.98 8.11 2.29
C VAL A 105 -4.25 7.31 2.06
N SER A 106 -4.13 6.23 1.30
CA SER A 106 -5.25 5.30 1.08
C SER A 106 -5.54 4.53 2.36
N GLN A 107 -6.81 4.27 2.61
CA GLN A 107 -7.29 3.59 3.81
C GLN A 107 -8.21 2.46 3.38
N LEU A 108 -8.05 1.31 4.01
CA LEU A 108 -8.93 0.18 3.84
C LEU A 108 -9.27 -0.37 5.23
N ASN A 109 -10.54 -0.70 5.43
CA ASN A 109 -11.03 -1.18 6.70
C ASN A 109 -11.43 -2.66 6.61
N PHE A 110 -10.99 -3.48 7.58
CA PHE A 110 -11.29 -4.91 7.59
C PHE A 110 -12.79 -5.23 7.63
N ILE A 111 -13.55 -4.59 8.52
CA ILE A 111 -14.99 -4.88 8.70
C ILE A 111 -15.74 -4.48 7.44
N THR A 112 -15.45 -3.29 6.91
CA THR A 112 -16.06 -2.78 5.67
C THR A 112 -15.74 -3.70 4.49
N TYR A 113 -14.49 -4.17 4.39
CA TYR A 113 -14.08 -5.12 3.35
C TYR A 113 -14.77 -6.48 3.52
N TYR A 114 -14.90 -7.00 4.74
CA TYR A 114 -15.59 -8.26 5.00
C TYR A 114 -17.06 -8.18 4.58
N VAL A 115 -17.79 -7.15 5.02
CA VAL A 115 -19.23 -7.03 4.77
C VAL A 115 -19.54 -6.75 3.30
N SER A 116 -18.65 -6.07 2.57
CA SER A 116 -18.83 -5.72 1.15
C SER A 116 -18.65 -6.91 0.19
N ASP A 117 -19.01 -8.13 0.63
CA ASP A 117 -18.79 -9.35 -0.12
C ASP A 117 -19.75 -9.53 -1.30
N TYR A 118 -19.29 -10.23 -2.34
CA TYR A 118 -20.13 -10.49 -3.52
C TYR A 118 -21.08 -11.67 -3.30
N PRO A 119 -22.27 -11.65 -3.94
CA PRO A 119 -23.15 -12.81 -4.00
C PRO A 119 -22.44 -14.06 -4.53
N SER A 120 -22.81 -15.24 -4.04
CA SER A 120 -22.21 -16.53 -4.41
C SER A 120 -22.19 -16.77 -5.91
N LEU A 121 -23.28 -16.43 -6.61
CA LEU A 121 -23.39 -16.57 -8.06
C LEU A 121 -22.31 -15.77 -8.81
N LEU A 122 -22.01 -14.54 -8.36
CA LEU A 122 -21.02 -13.70 -9.02
C LEU A 122 -19.61 -14.27 -8.84
N LYS A 123 -19.33 -14.90 -7.69
CA LYS A 123 -18.07 -15.59 -7.41
C LYS A 123 -17.91 -16.84 -8.26
N GLU A 124 -18.95 -17.66 -8.39
CA GLU A 124 -18.95 -18.85 -9.25
C GLU A 124 -18.71 -18.49 -10.72
N VAL A 125 -19.38 -17.45 -11.21
CA VAL A 125 -19.14 -16.94 -12.59
C VAL A 125 -17.72 -16.41 -12.73
N ALA A 126 -17.19 -15.68 -11.74
CA ALA A 126 -15.82 -15.19 -11.78
C ALA A 126 -14.79 -16.33 -11.76
N ASP A 127 -15.06 -17.42 -11.02
CA ASP A 127 -14.23 -18.63 -11.02
C ASP A 127 -14.28 -19.35 -12.37
N PHE A 128 -15.46 -19.49 -12.96
CA PHE A 128 -15.65 -20.05 -14.30
C PHE A 128 -14.85 -19.27 -15.36
N LEU A 129 -14.89 -17.94 -15.30
CA LEU A 129 -14.18 -17.06 -16.23
C LEU A 129 -12.71 -16.79 -15.85
N ARG A 130 -12.23 -17.33 -14.71
CA ARG A 130 -10.88 -17.08 -14.14
C ARG A 130 -10.58 -15.59 -13.88
N ILE A 131 -11.61 -14.79 -13.60
CA ILE A 131 -11.50 -13.35 -13.29
C ILE A 131 -11.70 -13.05 -11.80
N ARG A 132 -11.63 -14.06 -10.91
CA ARG A 132 -11.80 -13.85 -9.47
C ARG A 132 -10.84 -12.80 -8.89
N GLY A 133 -9.59 -12.76 -9.36
CA GLY A 133 -8.62 -11.73 -8.96
C GLY A 133 -9.10 -10.31 -9.27
N LEU A 134 -9.62 -10.07 -10.48
CA LEU A 134 -10.17 -8.76 -10.85
C LEU A 134 -11.37 -8.37 -9.98
N LEU A 135 -12.21 -9.35 -9.62
CA LEU A 135 -13.36 -9.12 -8.77
C LEU A 135 -12.93 -8.68 -7.35
N GLU A 136 -11.89 -9.33 -6.80
CA GLU A 136 -11.26 -8.94 -5.53
C GLU A 136 -10.63 -7.54 -5.61
N ASP A 137 -9.94 -7.21 -6.70
CA ASP A 137 -9.37 -5.88 -6.92
C ASP A 137 -10.47 -4.80 -6.93
N ILE A 138 -11.58 -5.04 -7.63
CA ILE A 138 -12.75 -4.14 -7.66
C ILE A 138 -13.36 -3.99 -6.26
N LYS A 139 -13.41 -5.08 -5.47
CA LYS A 139 -13.89 -5.03 -4.08
C LYS A 139 -13.04 -4.09 -3.24
N GLY A 140 -11.71 -4.24 -3.33
CA GLY A 140 -10.75 -3.39 -2.64
C GLY A 140 -10.90 -1.92 -3.03
N ILE A 141 -11.03 -1.63 -4.34
CA ILE A 141 -11.24 -0.26 -4.84
C ILE A 141 -12.54 0.35 -4.31
N ARG A 142 -13.63 -0.43 -4.20
CA ARG A 142 -14.91 0.07 -3.66
C ARG A 142 -14.82 0.43 -2.17
N CYS A 143 -14.02 -0.31 -1.42
CA CYS A 143 -13.85 -0.12 0.02
C CYS A 143 -12.75 0.90 0.36
N LEU A 144 -12.08 1.47 -0.65
CA LEU A 144 -11.00 2.43 -0.47
C LEU A 144 -11.56 3.76 0.01
N SER A 145 -10.94 4.30 1.05
CA SER A 145 -11.03 5.70 1.42
C SER A 145 -9.66 6.36 1.24
N SER A 146 -9.61 7.68 1.19
CA SER A 146 -8.35 8.42 1.12
C SER A 146 -8.42 9.64 2.03
N LYS A 147 -7.36 9.88 2.80
CA LYS A 147 -7.23 11.03 3.68
C LYS A 147 -6.01 11.84 3.31
N ASP A 148 -6.16 13.16 3.25
CA ASP A 148 -5.04 14.09 3.10
C ASP A 148 -4.02 13.91 4.23
N PHE A 149 -2.74 13.92 3.87
CA PHE A 149 -1.59 13.74 4.74
C PHE A 149 -0.42 14.59 4.24
N LYS A 150 -0.02 15.59 5.02
CA LYS A 150 0.99 16.59 4.66
C LYS A 150 2.20 16.47 5.59
N GLU A 151 3.36 16.91 5.12
CA GLU A 151 4.59 16.96 5.93
C GLU A 151 4.46 17.91 7.13
N ASP A 152 3.63 18.95 7.03
CA ASP A 152 3.37 19.89 8.13
C ASP A 152 2.40 19.33 9.19
N ASP A 153 1.75 18.20 8.91
CA ASP A 153 0.77 17.61 9.80
C ASP A 153 1.47 17.03 11.05
N PRO A 154 0.86 17.16 12.24
CA PRO A 154 1.46 16.67 13.48
C PRO A 154 1.62 15.13 13.46
N GLU A 155 0.80 14.42 12.69
CA GLU A 155 0.96 12.99 12.39
C GLU A 155 2.33 12.65 11.76
N TRP A 156 2.80 13.43 10.78
CA TRP A 156 4.09 13.19 10.14
C TRP A 156 5.25 13.42 11.11
N ARG A 157 5.15 14.47 11.96
CA ARG A 157 6.14 14.75 13.00
C ARG A 157 6.28 13.58 13.98
N PHE A 158 5.18 12.93 14.34
CA PHE A 158 5.23 11.75 15.20
C PHE A 158 5.93 10.58 14.53
N ILE A 159 5.66 10.30 13.24
CA ILE A 159 6.40 9.27 12.49
C ILE A 159 7.89 9.60 12.52
N PHE A 160 8.26 10.86 12.27
CA PHE A 160 9.64 11.30 12.26
C PHE A 160 10.34 11.05 13.60
N GLU A 161 9.75 11.51 14.71
CA GLU A 161 10.33 11.32 16.04
C GLU A 161 10.43 9.83 16.41
N GLU A 162 9.39 9.02 16.13
CA GLU A 162 9.44 7.58 16.44
C GLU A 162 10.49 6.81 15.63
N VAL A 163 10.75 7.20 14.39
CA VAL A 163 11.83 6.63 13.55
C VAL A 163 13.19 7.06 14.09
N LYS A 164 13.32 8.32 14.52
CA LYS A 164 14.55 8.84 15.12
C LYS A 164 14.86 8.14 16.45
N GLU A 165 13.88 8.02 17.35
CA GLU A 165 14.01 7.28 18.61
C GLU A 165 14.35 5.80 18.36
N LEU A 166 13.78 5.19 17.32
CA LEU A 166 14.17 3.84 16.89
C LEU A 166 15.66 3.77 16.56
N ASN A 167 16.17 4.73 15.78
CA ASN A 167 17.58 4.76 15.42
C ASN A 167 18.49 4.93 16.63
N GLU A 168 18.17 5.87 17.52
CA GLU A 168 18.94 6.10 18.75
C GLU A 168 18.95 4.86 19.65
N PHE A 169 17.81 4.20 19.83
CA PHE A 169 17.71 2.97 20.60
C PHE A 169 18.55 1.84 19.99
N LEU A 170 18.49 1.64 18.68
CA LEU A 170 19.28 0.63 17.98
C LEU A 170 20.78 0.89 18.11
N ASN A 171 21.21 2.15 17.94
CA ASN A 171 22.61 2.53 18.11
C ASN A 171 23.11 2.33 19.55
N SER A 172 22.25 2.53 20.56
CA SER A 172 22.60 2.28 21.97
C SER A 172 22.92 0.81 22.24
N LYS A 173 22.21 -0.12 21.59
CA LYS A 173 22.40 -1.57 21.69
C LYS A 173 23.63 -2.06 20.89
N MET A 174 24.14 -1.27 19.95
CA MET A 174 25.30 -1.59 19.10
C MET A 174 26.68 -1.29 19.71
N THR A 175 26.76 -0.99 21.02
CA THR A 175 28.02 -0.65 21.71
C THR A 175 29.08 -1.78 21.75
N ALA A 176 28.85 -2.92 21.09
CA ALA A 176 29.86 -3.95 20.83
C ALA A 176 30.46 -3.80 19.41
N PRO A 177 31.80 -3.76 19.24
CA PRO A 177 32.48 -3.26 18.03
C PRO A 177 32.52 -4.23 16.84
N SER A 178 31.55 -5.13 16.68
CA SER A 178 31.66 -6.26 15.73
C SER A 178 30.57 -6.39 14.66
N GLN A 179 29.59 -5.49 14.56
CA GLN A 179 28.61 -5.52 13.46
C GLN A 179 28.37 -4.11 12.89
N THR A 180 28.89 -3.87 11.68
CA THR A 180 28.77 -2.60 10.95
C THR A 180 27.42 -2.39 10.27
N VAL A 181 26.51 -3.39 10.27
CA VAL A 181 25.17 -3.29 9.68
C VAL A 181 24.19 -4.16 10.47
N LEU A 182 23.09 -3.58 10.94
CA LEU A 182 22.01 -4.30 11.62
C LEU A 182 21.23 -5.15 10.62
N ASP A 183 21.01 -6.44 10.92
CA ASP A 183 20.11 -7.26 10.11
C ASP A 183 18.67 -6.79 10.32
N THR A 184 17.87 -6.82 9.25
CA THR A 184 16.41 -6.58 9.25
C THR A 184 15.71 -7.36 10.37
N LYS A 185 16.14 -8.60 10.64
CA LYS A 185 15.61 -9.42 11.74
C LYS A 185 15.93 -8.83 13.12
N GLN A 186 17.11 -8.25 13.31
CA GLN A 186 17.47 -7.59 14.58
C GLN A 186 16.70 -6.29 14.76
N VAL A 187 16.49 -5.50 13.69
CA VAL A 187 15.63 -4.30 13.72
C VAL A 187 14.22 -4.65 14.17
N TRP A 188 13.67 -5.75 13.64
CA TRP A 188 12.37 -6.26 14.04
C TRP A 188 12.31 -6.58 15.53
N LEU A 189 13.25 -7.40 16.01
CA LEU A 189 13.25 -7.86 17.41
C LEU A 189 13.44 -6.72 18.40
N TYR A 190 14.44 -5.85 18.19
CA TYR A 190 14.71 -4.73 19.09
C TYR A 190 13.66 -3.62 19.01
N GLY A 191 13.15 -3.33 17.81
CA GLY A 191 12.06 -2.37 17.66
C GLY A 191 10.78 -2.86 18.32
N ARG A 192 10.47 -4.17 18.21
CA ARG A 192 9.37 -4.83 18.91
C ARG A 192 9.55 -4.76 20.43
N GLU A 193 10.75 -5.08 20.94
CA GLU A 193 11.09 -4.95 22.37
C GLU A 193 10.80 -3.52 22.86
N ARG A 194 11.27 -2.49 22.14
CA ARG A 194 11.06 -1.08 22.52
C ARG A 194 9.59 -0.72 22.63
N VAL A 195 8.79 -1.04 21.61
CA VAL A 195 7.36 -0.67 21.63
C VAL A 195 6.60 -1.45 22.69
N LEU A 196 6.98 -2.70 22.98
CA LEU A 196 6.33 -3.53 24.01
C LEU A 196 6.69 -3.08 25.44
N GLN A 197 7.90 -2.58 25.68
CA GLN A 197 8.27 -2.00 27.00
C GLN A 197 7.38 -0.83 27.42
N GLY A 198 6.77 -0.13 26.46
CA GLY A 198 5.84 0.98 26.73
C GLY A 198 4.48 0.53 27.26
N PHE A 199 4.17 -0.76 27.25
CA PHE A 199 2.89 -1.28 27.71
C PHE A 199 3.00 -2.00 29.06
N THR A 200 2.06 -1.71 29.97
CA THR A 200 1.71 -2.60 31.09
C THR A 200 0.80 -3.73 30.58
N ILE A 201 1.38 -4.67 29.84
CA ILE A 201 0.68 -5.82 29.25
C ILE A 201 1.10 -7.11 29.99
N SER A 202 0.25 -8.14 29.99
CA SER A 202 0.57 -9.43 30.61
C SER A 202 1.66 -10.18 29.82
N ASN A 203 2.47 -10.99 30.51
CA ASN A 203 3.48 -11.84 29.86
C ASN A 203 2.88 -12.78 28.80
N GLU A 204 1.61 -13.16 28.97
CA GLU A 204 0.87 -13.98 28.01
C GLU A 204 0.74 -13.27 26.65
N LEU A 205 0.48 -11.96 26.64
CA LEU A 205 0.30 -11.23 25.39
C LEU A 205 1.63 -10.83 24.72
N ILE A 206 2.69 -10.65 25.51
CA ILE A 206 4.05 -10.55 24.97
C ILE A 206 4.37 -11.83 24.18
N ASN A 207 4.13 -13.00 24.78
CA ASN A 207 4.34 -14.29 24.11
C ASN A 207 3.46 -14.40 22.83
N ILE A 208 2.20 -13.98 22.91
CA ILE A 208 1.30 -13.96 21.73
C ILE A 208 1.92 -13.14 20.61
N VAL A 209 2.29 -11.87 20.87
CA VAL A 209 2.85 -10.95 19.86
C VAL A 209 4.21 -11.42 19.36
N GLU A 210 5.01 -12.06 20.20
CA GLU A 210 6.30 -12.63 19.83
C GLU A 210 6.18 -13.77 18.80
N GLU A 211 5.20 -14.66 18.98
CA GLU A 211 4.96 -15.80 18.11
C GLU A 211 4.33 -15.43 16.75
N LEU A 212 3.75 -14.23 16.60
CA LEU A 212 3.13 -13.81 15.35
C LEU A 212 4.18 -13.49 14.27
N ASP A 213 3.98 -14.11 13.10
CA ASP A 213 4.61 -13.65 11.87
C ASP A 213 4.14 -12.23 11.51
N TYR A 214 4.82 -11.57 10.57
CA TYR A 214 4.52 -10.20 10.21
C TYR A 214 3.06 -10.02 9.73
N THR A 215 2.60 -10.94 8.89
CA THR A 215 1.23 -10.95 8.33
C THR A 215 0.18 -10.99 9.43
N LYS A 216 0.29 -11.97 10.34
CA LYS A 216 -0.61 -12.13 11.48
C LYS A 216 -0.49 -10.94 12.41
N SER A 217 0.71 -10.38 12.62
CA SER A 217 0.88 -9.16 13.43
C SER A 217 0.04 -8.03 12.86
N VAL A 218 0.18 -7.71 11.56
CA VAL A 218 -0.60 -6.62 10.93
C VAL A 218 -2.10 -6.87 11.04
N LEU A 219 -2.58 -8.08 10.74
CA LEU A 219 -4.01 -8.40 10.83
C LEU A 219 -4.54 -8.35 12.27
N THR A 220 -3.80 -8.92 13.23
CA THR A 220 -4.16 -8.95 14.66
C THR A 220 -4.25 -7.54 15.22
N TRP A 221 -3.23 -6.72 15.01
CA TRP A 221 -3.21 -5.33 15.47
C TRP A 221 -4.29 -4.50 14.77
N HIS A 222 -4.57 -4.73 13.49
CA HIS A 222 -5.61 -4.01 12.76
C HIS A 222 -7.00 -4.30 13.33
N ILE A 223 -7.34 -5.59 13.48
CA ILE A 223 -8.63 -5.98 14.07
C ILE A 223 -8.72 -5.46 15.51
N ALA A 224 -7.67 -5.59 16.34
CA ALA A 224 -7.68 -5.04 17.69
C ALA A 224 -7.88 -3.51 17.71
N THR A 225 -7.28 -2.79 16.76
CA THR A 225 -7.47 -1.33 16.61
C THR A 225 -8.92 -0.99 16.31
N GLU A 226 -9.61 -1.74 15.44
CA GLU A 226 -11.03 -1.56 15.18
C GLU A 226 -11.87 -1.72 16.44
N LEU A 227 -11.62 -2.79 17.21
CA LEU A 227 -12.37 -3.08 18.44
C LEU A 227 -12.17 -2.01 19.51
N CYS A 228 -10.93 -1.57 19.71
CA CYS A 228 -10.62 -0.51 20.67
C CYS A 228 -11.20 0.85 20.24
N PHE A 229 -11.32 1.10 18.94
CA PHE A 229 -11.77 2.40 18.43
C PHE A 229 -13.23 2.65 18.75
N GLU A 230 -14.03 1.61 18.98
CA GLU A 230 -15.46 1.71 19.26
C GLU A 230 -15.75 1.78 20.77
N GLY A 231 -14.94 1.12 21.62
CA GLY A 231 -15.16 1.01 23.07
C GLY A 231 -14.90 2.27 23.91
N VAL A 232 -14.58 3.42 23.31
CA VAL A 232 -14.27 4.67 24.03
C VAL A 232 -15.30 5.75 23.70
N ASP A 233 -16.16 6.05 24.68
CA ASP A 233 -17.07 7.20 24.70
C ASP A 233 -16.34 8.47 24.23
N GLN A 234 -17.03 9.31 23.45
CA GLN A 234 -16.48 10.52 22.83
C GLN A 234 -16.03 11.61 23.83
N THR A 235 -16.03 11.34 25.13
CA THR A 235 -15.70 12.29 26.18
C THR A 235 -14.19 12.32 26.43
N PHE A 236 -13.46 13.05 25.59
CA PHE A 236 -12.37 13.95 25.99
C PHE A 236 -11.87 14.63 24.70
N THR A 237 -12.54 15.71 24.36
CA THR A 237 -12.09 16.67 23.34
C THR A 237 -10.72 17.21 23.77
N SER A 238 -9.69 16.82 23.01
CA SER A 238 -8.38 17.45 23.11
C SER A 238 -8.45 18.92 22.67
N GLY A 239 -7.69 19.76 23.33
CA GLY A 239 -7.44 21.13 22.92
C GLY A 239 -6.84 21.20 21.51
N ASN A 240 -7.03 22.33 20.84
CA ASN A 240 -6.82 22.61 19.41
C ASN A 240 -5.37 22.50 18.87
N GLY A 241 -4.51 21.64 19.42
CA GLY A 241 -3.12 21.49 18.95
C GLY A 241 -2.38 20.18 19.27
N SER A 242 -2.98 19.20 19.96
CA SER A 242 -2.31 17.91 20.21
C SER A 242 -2.70 16.85 19.18
N ILE A 243 -1.80 15.91 18.90
CA ILE A 243 -2.10 14.74 18.06
C ILE A 243 -3.26 13.98 18.70
N SER A 244 -4.30 13.72 17.92
CA SER A 244 -5.30 12.73 18.30
C SER A 244 -4.72 11.35 17.99
N HIS A 245 -3.94 10.79 18.93
CA HIS A 245 -3.32 9.47 18.77
C HIS A 245 -4.35 8.41 18.39
N ARG A 246 -5.61 8.55 18.84
CA ARG A 246 -6.73 7.70 18.41
C ARG A 246 -6.98 7.76 16.90
N LYS A 247 -7.15 8.96 16.33
CA LYS A 247 -7.37 9.13 14.88
C LYS A 247 -6.14 8.77 14.06
N PHE A 248 -4.95 9.04 14.58
CA PHE A 248 -3.69 8.72 13.91
C PHE A 248 -3.42 7.21 13.89
N CYS A 249 -3.62 6.52 15.01
CA CYS A 249 -3.55 5.07 15.11
C CYS A 249 -4.52 4.40 14.12
N LYS A 250 -5.77 4.89 14.05
CA LYS A 250 -6.75 4.42 13.07
C LYS A 250 -6.28 4.61 11.63
N LEU A 251 -5.74 5.79 11.32
CA LEU A 251 -5.19 6.11 10.00
C LEU A 251 -4.08 5.14 9.59
N LEU A 252 -3.07 4.93 10.45
CA LEU A 252 -1.97 4.01 10.15
C LEU A 252 -2.45 2.56 10.05
N SER A 253 -3.38 2.16 10.91
CA SER A 253 -3.96 0.82 10.88
C SER A 253 -4.66 0.53 9.55
N ASP A 254 -5.56 1.41 9.12
CA ASP A 254 -6.25 1.28 7.83
C ASP A 254 -5.30 1.38 6.64
N TYR A 255 -4.21 2.17 6.76
CA TYR A 255 -3.17 2.25 5.72
C TYR A 255 -2.37 0.96 5.60
N MET A 256 -1.95 0.37 6.71
CA MET A 256 -1.18 -0.88 6.71
C MET A 256 -2.02 -2.05 6.19
N PHE A 257 -3.32 -2.09 6.51
CA PHE A 257 -4.25 -3.05 5.92
C PHE A 257 -4.45 -2.80 4.42
N TYR A 258 -4.58 -1.54 3.98
CA TYR A 258 -4.57 -1.19 2.55
C TYR A 258 -3.32 -1.70 1.85
N LEU A 259 -2.12 -1.48 2.42
CA LEU A 259 -0.88 -1.94 1.81
C LEU A 259 -0.84 -3.46 1.66
N LEU A 260 -1.34 -4.18 2.67
CA LEU A 260 -1.41 -5.64 2.66
C LEU A 260 -2.29 -6.17 1.52
N VAL A 261 -3.46 -5.56 1.31
CA VAL A 261 -4.46 -6.04 0.33
C VAL A 261 -4.22 -5.49 -1.07
N MET A 262 -3.95 -4.19 -1.19
CA MET A 262 -3.93 -3.44 -2.46
C MET A 262 -2.52 -3.15 -2.99
N GLN A 263 -1.48 -3.27 -2.15
CA GLN A 263 -0.08 -3.12 -2.55
C GLN A 263 0.77 -4.36 -2.20
N PRO A 264 0.35 -5.58 -2.60
CA PRO A 264 1.04 -6.82 -2.23
C PRO A 264 2.50 -6.86 -2.70
N ALA A 265 2.85 -6.17 -3.79
CA ALA A 265 4.24 -6.05 -4.26
C ALA A 265 5.14 -5.33 -3.25
N SER A 266 4.62 -4.31 -2.56
CA SER A 266 5.35 -3.58 -1.52
C SER A 266 5.55 -4.43 -0.26
N MET A 267 4.61 -5.34 0.00
CA MET A 267 4.59 -6.22 1.19
C MET A 267 5.20 -7.60 0.94
N ALA A 268 5.53 -7.94 -0.31
CA ALA A 268 5.88 -9.31 -0.73
C ALA A 268 7.08 -9.91 0.01
N ALA A 269 8.03 -9.09 0.46
CA ALA A 269 9.20 -9.56 1.20
C ALA A 269 8.87 -9.97 2.64
N VAL A 270 7.84 -9.37 3.24
CA VAL A 270 7.47 -9.58 4.65
C VAL A 270 6.20 -10.42 4.81
N SER A 271 5.39 -10.53 3.76
CA SER A 271 4.03 -11.06 3.86
C SER A 271 3.66 -11.92 2.65
N VAL A 272 4.34 -13.05 2.49
CA VAL A 272 4.12 -13.99 1.37
C VAL A 272 2.76 -14.71 1.47
N SER A 273 2.31 -15.00 2.70
CA SER A 273 1.13 -15.83 2.98
C SER A 273 -0.14 -15.04 3.32
N TRP A 274 -0.16 -13.72 3.10
CA TRP A 274 -1.24 -12.87 3.59
C TRP A 274 -2.62 -13.28 3.14
N LYS A 275 -2.78 -13.62 1.86
CA LYS A 275 -4.08 -13.99 1.29
C LYS A 275 -4.66 -15.21 1.99
N LYS A 276 -3.83 -16.22 2.26
CA LYS A 276 -4.24 -17.45 2.97
C LYS A 276 -4.65 -17.15 4.42
N VAL A 277 -3.80 -16.45 5.18
CA VAL A 277 -4.09 -16.09 6.58
C VAL A 277 -5.35 -15.24 6.67
N PHE A 278 -5.52 -14.33 5.72
CA PHE A 278 -6.69 -13.48 5.61
C PHE A 278 -7.96 -14.30 5.32
N GLU A 279 -7.96 -15.15 4.29
CA GLU A 279 -9.09 -16.02 3.97
C GLU A 279 -9.48 -16.95 5.14
N GLU A 280 -8.49 -17.51 5.86
CA GLU A 280 -8.71 -18.30 7.07
C GLU A 280 -9.39 -17.46 8.17
N THR A 281 -8.96 -16.22 8.36
CA THR A 281 -9.55 -15.26 9.32
C THR A 281 -10.99 -14.91 8.93
N LEU A 282 -11.27 -14.67 7.65
CA LEU A 282 -12.64 -14.41 7.17
C LEU A 282 -13.55 -15.63 7.37
N ALA A 283 -13.05 -16.83 7.08
CA ALA A 283 -13.80 -18.07 7.27
C ALA A 283 -14.13 -18.32 8.75
N GLU A 284 -13.16 -18.08 9.65
CA GLU A 284 -13.36 -18.19 11.10
C GLU A 284 -14.40 -17.17 11.60
N THR A 285 -14.35 -15.93 11.10
CA THR A 285 -15.34 -14.89 11.38
C THR A 285 -16.73 -15.33 10.94
N ALA A 286 -16.87 -15.83 9.70
CA ALA A 286 -18.16 -16.26 9.15
C ALA A 286 -18.78 -17.43 9.93
N LEU A 287 -17.97 -18.41 10.35
CA LEU A 287 -18.45 -19.52 11.17
C LEU A 287 -18.98 -19.05 12.52
N TYR A 288 -18.29 -18.09 13.15
CA TYR A 288 -18.70 -17.55 14.44
C TYR A 288 -19.98 -16.70 14.34
N VAL A 289 -20.08 -15.86 13.31
CA VAL A 289 -21.28 -15.07 12.99
C VAL A 289 -22.48 -15.98 12.73
N ARG A 290 -22.28 -17.12 12.04
CA ARG A 290 -23.36 -18.09 11.79
C ARG A 290 -23.81 -18.83 13.05
N ARG A 291 -22.90 -19.12 13.98
CA ARG A 291 -23.19 -19.88 15.21
C ARG A 291 -23.93 -19.06 16.28
N SER A 292 -23.74 -17.74 16.30
CA SER A 292 -24.19 -16.88 17.40
C SER A 292 -25.71 -16.61 17.46
N SER A 293 -26.54 -17.16 16.55
CA SER A 293 -28.01 -17.11 16.60
C SER A 293 -28.65 -15.72 16.79
N ILE A 294 -27.96 -14.64 16.44
CA ILE A 294 -28.49 -13.27 16.52
C ILE A 294 -29.40 -13.03 15.32
N SER A 295 -30.61 -12.50 15.57
CA SER A 295 -31.68 -12.20 14.60
C SER A 295 -31.20 -11.48 13.34
N ASN A 296 -31.82 -11.79 12.20
CA ASN A 296 -31.38 -11.39 10.86
C ASN A 296 -31.57 -9.90 10.48
N ASP A 297 -32.06 -9.05 11.39
CA ASP A 297 -32.47 -7.67 11.09
C ASP A 297 -31.44 -6.57 11.42
N GLU A 298 -30.29 -6.91 12.02
CA GLU A 298 -29.21 -5.94 12.29
C GLU A 298 -28.21 -5.82 11.13
N ASP A 299 -27.65 -4.61 10.93
CA ASP A 299 -26.54 -4.36 10.00
C ASP A 299 -25.39 -5.34 10.28
N ALA A 300 -24.94 -6.04 9.24
CA ALA A 300 -23.85 -7.00 9.33
C ALA A 300 -22.58 -6.38 9.93
N HIS A 301 -22.35 -5.07 9.74
CA HIS A 301 -21.25 -4.36 10.38
C HIS A 301 -21.39 -4.36 11.90
N GLU A 302 -22.56 -4.01 12.42
CA GLU A 302 -22.83 -3.94 13.86
C GLU A 302 -22.74 -5.31 14.51
N LYS A 303 -23.26 -6.33 13.83
CA LYS A 303 -23.18 -7.72 14.29
C LYS A 303 -21.75 -8.21 14.45
N ILE A 304 -20.89 -7.95 13.45
CA ILE A 304 -19.48 -8.35 13.51
C ILE A 304 -18.76 -7.59 14.64
N ARG A 305 -19.04 -6.29 14.79
CA ARG A 305 -18.47 -5.45 15.84
C ARG A 305 -18.80 -5.95 17.24
N GLN A 306 -20.04 -6.36 17.51
CA GLN A 306 -20.44 -6.88 18.81
C GLN A 306 -19.88 -8.29 19.11
N LEU A 307 -19.66 -9.09 18.06
CA LEU A 307 -19.23 -10.48 18.20
C LEU A 307 -17.74 -10.65 18.41
N ILE A 308 -16.90 -9.87 17.71
CA ILE A 308 -15.45 -10.05 17.77
C ILE A 308 -14.90 -9.91 19.20
N PRO A 309 -15.27 -8.91 20.04
CA PRO A 309 -14.73 -8.79 21.39
C PRO A 309 -14.99 -10.01 22.29
N ASN A 310 -16.09 -10.72 22.04
CA ASN A 310 -16.50 -11.89 22.81
C ASN A 310 -15.96 -13.22 22.24
N PHE A 311 -15.13 -13.16 21.20
CA PHE A 311 -14.56 -14.33 20.57
C PHE A 311 -13.74 -15.16 21.58
N ARG A 312 -14.14 -16.43 21.75
CA ARG A 312 -13.40 -17.44 22.51
C ARG A 312 -13.12 -18.63 21.60
N ASN A 313 -11.88 -19.09 21.59
CA ASN A 313 -11.51 -20.33 20.90
C ASN A 313 -11.02 -21.37 21.92
N PRO A 314 -11.87 -22.33 22.34
CA PRO A 314 -11.47 -23.35 23.30
C PRO A 314 -10.64 -24.51 22.70
N GLU A 315 -10.53 -24.61 21.37
CA GLU A 315 -9.95 -25.79 20.69
C GLU A 315 -8.71 -25.49 19.83
N ARG A 316 -8.42 -24.22 19.51
CA ARG A 316 -7.24 -23.84 18.71
C ARG A 316 -6.18 -23.15 19.55
N ASP A 317 -4.94 -23.51 19.24
CA ASP A 317 -3.73 -22.84 19.71
C ASP A 317 -3.80 -21.32 19.46
N ILE A 318 -3.46 -20.53 20.47
CA ILE A 318 -3.66 -19.07 20.52
C ILE A 318 -2.93 -18.37 19.36
N SER A 319 -1.77 -18.89 18.96
CA SER A 319 -0.94 -18.40 17.85
C SER A 319 -1.47 -18.73 16.45
N ARG A 320 -2.52 -19.58 16.37
CA ARG A 320 -3.13 -19.97 15.09
C ARG A 320 -4.31 -19.10 14.70
N SER A 321 -5.05 -18.53 15.65
CA SER A 321 -6.24 -17.70 15.35
C SER A 321 -5.95 -16.20 15.52
N VAL A 322 -5.95 -15.48 14.40
CA VAL A 322 -5.81 -14.01 14.36
C VAL A 322 -6.94 -13.32 15.12
N LEU A 323 -8.18 -13.80 14.98
CA LEU A 323 -9.34 -13.20 15.66
C LEU A 323 -9.23 -13.32 17.17
N PHE A 324 -8.83 -14.49 17.67
CA PHE A 324 -8.67 -14.69 19.11
C PHE A 324 -7.56 -13.79 19.66
N ALA A 325 -6.39 -13.78 19.03
CA ALA A 325 -5.29 -12.91 19.43
C ALA A 325 -5.69 -11.43 19.41
N ALA A 326 -6.45 -10.99 18.39
CA ALA A 326 -6.90 -9.61 18.28
C ALA A 326 -7.91 -9.23 19.36
N SER A 327 -8.82 -10.15 19.70
CA SER A 327 -9.84 -9.93 20.72
C SER A 327 -9.25 -9.87 22.12
N GLU A 328 -8.28 -10.72 22.41
CA GLU A 328 -7.52 -10.69 23.66
C GLU A 328 -6.68 -9.41 23.77
N LEU A 329 -6.01 -9.03 22.68
CA LEU A 329 -5.28 -7.77 22.58
C LEU A 329 -6.16 -6.56 22.84
N ALA A 330 -7.36 -6.50 22.25
CA ALA A 330 -8.28 -5.39 22.47
C ALA A 330 -8.73 -5.26 23.94
N LYS A 331 -8.98 -6.38 24.64
CA LYS A 331 -9.37 -6.37 26.06
C LYS A 331 -8.28 -5.81 26.98
N GLN A 332 -7.02 -6.16 26.71
CA GLN A 332 -5.92 -5.65 27.51
C GLN A 332 -5.60 -4.19 27.18
N LEU A 333 -5.70 -3.79 25.92
CA LEU A 333 -5.49 -2.41 25.50
C LEU A 333 -6.53 -1.45 26.07
N THR A 334 -7.80 -1.86 26.16
CA THR A 334 -8.86 -1.05 26.78
C THR A 334 -8.66 -0.83 28.27
N SER A 335 -7.90 -1.69 28.95
CA SER A 335 -7.55 -1.57 30.36
C SER A 335 -6.33 -0.66 30.62
N ASN A 336 -5.66 -0.20 29.55
CA ASN A 336 -4.41 0.54 29.63
C ASN A 336 -4.64 2.06 29.69
N SER A 337 -3.71 2.83 30.27
CA SER A 337 -3.89 4.27 30.49
C SER A 337 -3.71 5.13 29.23
N THR A 338 -2.79 4.76 28.35
CA THR A 338 -2.48 5.48 27.09
C THR A 338 -2.43 4.56 25.86
N PRO A 339 -3.47 3.75 25.58
CA PRO A 339 -3.42 2.69 24.57
C PRO A 339 -3.13 3.25 23.18
N TRP A 340 -3.71 4.40 22.84
CA TRP A 340 -3.59 4.99 21.50
C TRP A 340 -2.20 5.48 21.14
N GLU A 341 -1.47 6.06 22.10
CA GLU A 341 -0.10 6.49 21.88
C GLU A 341 0.79 5.27 21.62
N GLN A 342 0.71 4.26 22.49
CA GLN A 342 1.50 3.05 22.39
C GLN A 342 1.18 2.24 21.10
N MET A 343 -0.09 2.11 20.75
CA MET A 343 -0.50 1.50 19.49
C MET A 343 0.01 2.28 18.27
N SER A 344 0.06 3.62 18.35
CA SER A 344 0.66 4.43 17.27
C SER A 344 2.14 4.08 17.08
N LYS A 345 2.90 3.87 18.17
CA LYS A 345 4.31 3.44 18.10
C LYS A 345 4.46 2.07 17.47
N VAL A 346 3.60 1.11 17.83
CA VAL A 346 3.55 -0.22 17.21
C VAL A 346 3.29 -0.12 15.71
N TRP A 347 2.33 0.70 15.28
CA TRP A 347 2.04 0.88 13.86
C TRP A 347 3.19 1.51 13.09
N VAL A 348 3.86 2.52 13.66
CA VAL A 348 5.06 3.11 13.06
C VAL A 348 6.15 2.04 12.94
N HIS A 349 6.38 1.23 13.96
CA HIS A 349 7.35 0.12 13.90
C HIS A 349 7.02 -0.90 12.80
N LEU A 350 5.77 -1.36 12.71
CA LEU A 350 5.31 -2.28 11.65
C LEU A 350 5.51 -1.69 10.25
N MET A 351 5.26 -0.39 10.08
CA MET A 351 5.44 0.34 8.84
C MET A 351 6.93 0.47 8.48
N CYS A 352 7.79 0.82 9.43
CA CYS A 352 9.24 0.88 9.25
C CYS A 352 9.79 -0.48 8.79
N PHE A 353 9.35 -1.57 9.43
CA PHE A 353 9.79 -2.91 9.03
C PHE A 353 9.34 -3.27 7.61
N ALA A 354 8.10 -2.92 7.21
CA ALA A 354 7.65 -3.09 5.83
C ALA A 354 8.49 -2.25 4.85
N ALA A 355 8.75 -0.98 5.18
CA ALA A 355 9.53 -0.07 4.35
C ALA A 355 10.96 -0.58 4.12
N MET A 356 11.64 -1.08 5.17
CA MET A 356 13.00 -1.62 5.04
C MET A 356 13.10 -2.85 4.15
N ASN A 357 12.09 -3.72 4.19
CA ASN A 357 12.09 -4.99 3.48
C ASN A 357 11.45 -4.88 2.09
N CYS A 358 10.73 -3.80 1.81
CA CYS A 358 10.20 -3.53 0.49
C CYS A 358 11.35 -3.41 -0.52
N ARG A 359 11.17 -4.01 -1.70
CA ARG A 359 12.23 -4.03 -2.70
C ARG A 359 12.48 -2.59 -3.20
N PRO A 360 13.74 -2.12 -3.31
CA PRO A 360 14.02 -0.74 -3.72
C PRO A 360 13.39 -0.31 -5.05
N HIS A 361 13.27 -1.24 -6.02
CA HIS A 361 12.62 -0.94 -7.29
C HIS A 361 11.11 -0.70 -7.15
N VAL A 362 10.45 -1.27 -6.14
CA VAL A 362 9.02 -1.02 -5.87
C VAL A 362 8.86 0.39 -5.33
N HIS A 363 9.72 0.82 -4.39
CA HIS A 363 9.78 2.20 -3.93
C HIS A 363 10.03 3.19 -5.06
N ALA A 364 10.97 2.88 -5.97
CA ALA A 364 11.28 3.70 -7.14
C ALA A 364 10.11 3.83 -8.14
N GLN A 365 9.20 2.86 -8.19
CA GLN A 365 8.03 2.89 -9.06
C GLN A 365 6.89 3.74 -8.51
N GLN A 366 6.75 3.87 -7.20
CA GLN A 366 5.61 4.55 -6.57
C GLN A 366 5.38 6.01 -7.01
N PRO A 367 6.40 6.82 -7.35
CA PRO A 367 6.17 8.19 -7.83
C PRO A 367 5.37 8.26 -9.14
N SER A 368 5.43 7.23 -10.00
CA SER A 368 4.58 7.14 -11.19
C SER A 368 3.11 6.90 -10.88
N LYS A 369 2.82 6.38 -9.68
CA LYS A 369 1.47 6.01 -9.23
C LYS A 369 0.87 7.02 -8.26
N GLY A 370 1.50 8.18 -8.09
CA GLY A 370 1.05 9.23 -7.17
C GLY A 370 1.71 9.21 -5.79
N GLY A 371 2.77 8.41 -5.60
CA GLY A 371 3.55 8.33 -4.36
C GLY A 371 2.83 7.60 -3.22
N GLU A 372 3.59 6.89 -2.39
CA GLU A 372 3.06 6.12 -1.26
C GLU A 372 3.80 6.55 0.01
N LEU A 373 3.09 6.73 1.13
CA LEU A 373 3.66 7.12 2.44
C LEU A 373 4.80 6.16 2.84
N LEU A 374 4.66 4.87 2.57
CA LEU A 374 5.68 3.85 2.80
C LEU A 374 7.04 4.20 2.16
N THR A 375 7.03 4.82 0.97
CA THR A 375 8.26 5.24 0.29
C THR A 375 8.90 6.46 0.95
N PHE A 376 8.10 7.37 1.50
CA PHE A 376 8.63 8.49 2.28
C PHE A 376 9.26 8.02 3.58
N VAL A 377 8.63 7.06 4.26
CA VAL A 377 9.21 6.43 5.46
C VAL A 377 10.50 5.70 5.12
N TRP A 378 10.55 4.96 4.01
CA TRP A 378 11.78 4.34 3.53
C TRP A 378 12.91 5.37 3.31
N LEU A 379 12.63 6.48 2.62
CA LEU A 379 13.62 7.56 2.43
C LEU A 379 14.08 8.16 3.76
N LEU A 380 13.14 8.45 4.68
CA LEU A 380 13.45 8.95 6.01
C LEU A 380 14.38 8.00 6.78
N MET A 381 14.10 6.71 6.76
CA MET A 381 14.94 5.70 7.39
C MET A 381 16.35 5.67 6.79
N ASN A 382 16.49 5.82 5.47
CA ASN A 382 17.81 5.92 4.83
C ASN A 382 18.56 7.18 5.28
N HIS A 383 17.89 8.33 5.38
CA HIS A 383 18.50 9.58 5.86
C HIS A 383 18.98 9.50 7.32
N LEU A 384 18.27 8.74 8.16
CA LEU A 384 18.64 8.52 9.55
C LEU A 384 19.70 7.43 9.73
N GLY A 385 20.17 6.80 8.66
CA GLY A 385 21.17 5.72 8.72
C GLY A 385 20.63 4.34 9.07
N LEU A 386 19.29 4.17 9.08
CA LEU A 386 18.62 2.87 9.25
C LEU A 386 18.46 2.11 7.93
N GLY A 387 18.68 2.78 6.79
CA GLY A 387 18.70 2.16 5.48
C GLY A 387 19.84 1.16 5.38
N THR A 388 19.60 0.03 4.71
CA THR A 388 20.70 -0.83 4.28
C THR A 388 21.55 -0.02 3.30
N HIS A 389 22.70 0.49 3.75
CA HIS A 389 23.74 0.98 2.85
C HIS A 389 23.94 -0.13 1.82
N PHE A 390 23.51 0.13 0.57
CA PHE A 390 23.47 -0.79 -0.57
C PHE A 390 24.59 -1.83 -0.51
N SER A 391 24.38 -2.91 0.24
CA SER A 391 25.33 -3.99 0.33
C SER A 391 25.08 -4.79 -0.92
N SER A 392 25.99 -4.60 -1.87
CA SER A 392 26.12 -5.38 -3.08
C SER A 392 26.02 -6.87 -2.78
N ARG A 393 24.82 -7.42 -2.88
CA ARG A 393 24.64 -8.81 -3.30
C ARG A 393 24.57 -8.80 -4.83
N TYR A 394 25.75 -8.62 -5.43
CA TYR A 394 26.02 -9.09 -6.79
C TYR A 394 26.48 -10.54 -6.71
#